data_AF-A0A359MU73-F1
#
_entry.id   AF-A0A359MU73-F1
#
_cell.length_a   1.000
_cell.length_b   1.000
_cell.length_c   1.000
_cell.angle_alpha   90.00
_cell.angle_beta   90.00
_cell.angle_gamma   90.00
#
_symmetry.space_group_name_H-M   'P 1'
#
loop_
_entity.id
_entity.type
_entity.pdbx_description
1 polymer ?
#
loop_
_entity_poly.entity_id
_entity_poly.type
_entity_poly.pdbx_seq_one_letter_code
_entity_poly.pdbx_strand_id
1 'polypeptide(L)' 'MAYTMQEQIELDQQLKRWQKRQLTAVRQNNVDKAFEAMNDIERAVWEQVARAESYKDISVLAWETAYKVIPKYCKMAR' A
#
# COMPACT_ATOMS: atom_id res chain seq x y z
N MET A 1 8.86 7.17 19.23
CA MET A 1 9.10 8.46 18.56
C MET A 1 7.76 9.01 18.13
N ALA A 2 7.39 10.21 18.58
CA ALA A 2 6.15 10.86 18.15
C ALA A 2 6.46 11.71 16.92
N TYR A 3 5.85 11.38 15.78
CA TYR A 3 5.96 12.18 14.56
C TYR A 3 5.35 13.56 14.79
N THR A 4 6.00 14.59 14.24
CA THR A 4 5.45 15.94 14.18
C THR A 4 4.16 15.96 13.35
N MET A 5 3.26 16.91 13.59
CA MET A 5 1.99 17.00 12.82
C MET A 5 2.23 17.01 11.29
N GLN A 6 3.31 17.64 10.85
CA GLN A 6 3.63 17.74 9.43
C GLN A 6 4.02 16.38 8.83
N GLU A 7 4.86 15.61 9.53
CA GLU A 7 5.22 14.24 9.12
C GLU A 7 3.99 13.32 9.11
N GLN A 8 3.06 13.48 10.06
CA GLN A 8 1.81 12.71 10.06
C GLN A 8 0.97 12.98 8.81
N ILE A 9 0.86 14.24 8.40
CA ILE A 9 0.14 14.63 7.19
C ILE A 9 0.83 14.03 5.95
N GLU A 10 2.16 14.05 5.89
CA GLU A 10 2.91 13.48 4.77
C GLU A 10 2.72 11.96 4.66
N LEU A 11 2.73 11.25 5.80
CA LEU A 11 2.48 9.82 5.86
C LEU A 11 1.04 9.48 5.42
N ASP A 12 0.03 10.21 5.89
CA ASP A 12 -1.35 10.01 5.45
C ASP A 12 -1.53 10.33 3.95
N GLN A 13 -0.83 11.35 3.43
CA GLN A 13 -0.83 11.61 1.99
C GLN A 13 -0.20 10.47 1.19
N GLN A 14 0.88 9.89 1.70
CA GLN A 14 1.53 8.74 1.08
C GLN A 14 0.60 7.52 1.07
N LEU A 15 -0.12 7.26 2.17
CA LEU A 15 -1.14 6.21 2.25
C LEU A 15 -2.20 6.37 1.15
N LYS A 16 -2.76 7.58 1.02
CA LYS A 16 -3.75 7.90 -0.03
C LYS A 16 -3.21 7.70 -1.44
N ARG A 17 -1.94 8.03 -1.69
CA ARG A 17 -1.29 7.81 -2.98
C ARG A 17 -1.18 6.32 -3.30
N TRP A 18 -0.84 5.50 -2.31
CA TRP A 18 -0.79 4.05 -2.47
C TRP A 18 -2.17 3.46 -2.75
N GLN A 19 -3.19 3.80 -1.96
CA GLN A 19 -4.57 3.35 -2.19
C GLN A 19 -5.08 3.72 -3.58
N LYS A 20 -4.79 4.95 -4.05
CA LYS A 20 -5.15 5.38 -5.41
C LYS A 20 -4.47 4.52 -6.49
N ARG A 21 -3.21 4.12 -6.29
CA ARG A 21 -2.50 3.23 -7.22
C ARG A 21 -3.10 1.83 -7.22
N GLN A 22 -3.42 1.29 -6.04
CA GLN A 22 -4.09 -0.01 -5.91
C GLN A 22 -5.45 0.00 -6.63
N LEU A 23 -6.27 1.03 -6.42
CA LEU A 23 -7.54 1.21 -7.13
C LEU A 23 -7.37 1.29 -8.66
N THR A 24 -6.32 1.96 -9.12
CA THR A 24 -6.00 2.04 -10.55
C THR A 24 -5.64 0.68 -11.11
N ALA A 25 -4.80 -0.08 -10.40
CA ALA A 25 -4.45 -1.45 -10.76
C ALA A 25 -5.71 -2.33 -10.86
N VAL A 26 -6.62 -2.25 -9.89
CA VAL A 26 -7.90 -3.00 -9.89
C VAL A 26 -8.73 -2.65 -11.13
N ARG A 27 -8.85 -1.36 -11.46
CA ARG A 27 -9.59 -0.91 -12.64
C ARG A 27 -8.97 -1.39 -13.96
N GLN A 28 -7.67 -1.68 -13.98
CA GLN A 28 -6.98 -2.18 -15.17
C GLN A 28 -7.15 -3.70 -15.36
N ASN A 29 -7.96 -4.39 -14.52
CA ASN A 29 -8.25 -5.83 -14.62
C ASN A 29 -7.01 -6.75 -14.64
N ASN A 30 -5.86 -6.25 -14.18
CA ASN A 30 -4.61 -7.02 -14.08
C ASN A 30 -4.24 -7.35 -12.63
N VAL A 31 -5.17 -7.16 -11.69
CA VAL A 31 -4.92 -7.42 -10.27
C VAL A 31 -4.83 -8.90 -9.98
N ASP A 32 -5.54 -9.76 -10.69
CA ASP A 32 -5.48 -11.21 -10.48
C ASP A 32 -4.04 -11.74 -10.70
N LYS A 33 -3.37 -11.32 -11.78
CA LYS A 33 -1.96 -11.64 -12.04
C LYS A 33 -1.02 -11.09 -10.97
N ALA A 34 -1.29 -9.88 -10.49
CA ALA A 34 -0.49 -9.27 -9.43
C ALA A 34 -0.67 -10.04 -8.10
N PHE A 35 -1.90 -10.47 -7.78
CA PHE A 35 -2.22 -11.24 -6.59
C PHE A 35 -1.65 -12.66 -6.65
N GLU A 36 -1.64 -13.32 -7.81
CA GLU A 36 -0.99 -14.62 -8.01
C GLU A 36 0.51 -14.57 -7.74
N ALA A 37 1.16 -13.44 -8.05
CA ALA A 37 2.59 -13.23 -7.83
C ALA A 37 2.94 -12.67 -6.44
N MET A 38 1.96 -12.38 -5.58
CA MET A 38 2.17 -11.95 -4.20
C MET A 38 2.26 -13.16 -3.27
N ASN A 39 3.23 -13.16 -2.37
CA ASN A 39 3.20 -14.08 -1.24
C ASN A 39 2.16 -13.63 -0.19
N ASP A 40 1.83 -14.50 0.77
CA ASP A 40 0.79 -14.23 1.78
C ASP A 40 1.06 -12.97 2.61
N ILE A 41 2.34 -12.68 2.89
CA ILE A 41 2.76 -11.49 3.65
C ILE A 41 2.56 -10.22 2.81
N GLU A 42 2.99 -10.24 1.54
CA GLU A 42 2.84 -9.14 0.60
C GLU A 42 1.35 -8.85 0.35
N ARG A 43 0.52 -9.88 0.26
CA ARG A 43 -0.93 -9.76 0.13
C ARG A 43 -1.56 -9.16 1.39
N ALA A 44 -1.16 -9.64 2.57
CA ALA A 44 -1.62 -9.07 3.84
C ALA A 44 -1.26 -7.57 3.97
N VAL A 45 -0.03 -7.19 3.60
CA VAL A 45 0.40 -5.78 3.58
C VAL A 45 -0.41 -4.97 2.56
N TRP A 46 -0.65 -5.52 1.38
CA TRP A 46 -1.46 -4.86 0.34
C TRP A 46 -2.89 -4.59 0.83
N GLU A 47 -3.52 -5.57 1.48
CA GLU A 47 -4.86 -5.43 2.07
C GLU A 47 -4.89 -4.48 3.26
N GLN A 48 -3.89 -4.52 4.14
CA GLN A 48 -3.78 -3.59 5.26
C GLN A 48 -3.72 -2.14 4.76
N VAL A 49 -2.91 -1.87 3.74
CA VAL A 49 -2.83 -0.52 3.14
C VAL A 49 -4.15 -0.10 2.49
N ALA A 50 -4.85 -1.04 1.85
CA ALA A 50 -6.14 -0.77 1.23
C ALA A 50 -7.25 -0.44 2.25
N ARG A 51 -7.17 -1.01 3.47
CA ARG A 51 -8.18 -0.85 4.53
C ARG A 51 -7.84 0.21 5.57
N ALA A 52 -6.59 0.65 5.67
CA ALA A 52 -6.16 1.63 6.65
C ALA A 52 -6.83 2.99 6.44
N GLU A 53 -7.30 3.61 7.53
CA GLU A 53 -7.84 4.97 7.52
C GLU A 53 -6.72 6.01 7.68
N SER A 54 -5.68 5.66 8.46
CA SER A 54 -4.48 6.47 8.68
C SER A 54 -3.22 5.62 8.66
N TYR A 55 -2.06 6.27 8.46
CA TYR A 55 -0.75 5.63 8.55
C TYR A 55 -0.53 4.92 9.89
N LYS A 56 -1.20 5.36 10.96
CA LYS A 56 -1.12 4.78 12.31
C LYS A 56 -1.72 3.38 12.43
N ASP A 57 -2.61 3.02 11.51
CA ASP A 57 -3.25 1.69 11.50
C ASP A 57 -2.33 0.60 10.94
N ILE A 58 -1.19 1.01 10.37
CA ILE A 58 -0.23 0.14 9.72
C ILE A 58 1.00 0.02 10.61
N SER A 59 1.39 -1.21 10.93
CA SER A 59 2.64 -1.44 11.66
C SER A 59 3.85 -0.91 10.87
N VAL A 60 4.90 -0.46 11.56
CA VAL A 60 6.12 0.06 10.92
C VAL A 60 6.70 -0.93 9.91
N LEU A 61 6.74 -2.23 10.25
CA LEU A 61 7.22 -3.28 9.36
C LEU A 61 6.35 -3.44 8.09
N ALA A 62 5.03 -3.36 8.24
CA ALA A 62 4.12 -3.40 7.11
C ALA A 62 4.27 -2.15 6.23
N TRP A 63 4.51 -0.98 6.83
CA TRP A 63 4.74 0.27 6.12
C TRP A 63 6.03 0.25 5.28
N GLU A 64 7.13 -0.23 5.85
CA GLU A 64 8.40 -0.42 5.14
C GLU A 64 8.27 -1.45 4.01
N THR A 65 7.50 -2.52 4.24
CA THR A 65 7.20 -3.53 3.22
C THR A 65 6.34 -2.94 2.10
N ALA A 66 5.37 -2.09 2.42
CA ALA A 66 4.49 -1.44 1.45
C ALA A 66 5.25 -0.56 0.45
N TYR A 67 6.36 0.07 0.86
CA TYR A 67 7.24 0.82 -0.05
C TYR A 67 7.78 -0.02 -1.21
N LYS A 68 7.98 -1.33 -1.00
CA LYS A 68 8.46 -2.26 -2.03
C LYS A 68 7.31 -2.90 -2.78
N VAL A 69 6.31 -3.39 -2.04
CA VAL A 69 5.18 -4.16 -2.56
C VAL A 69 4.30 -3.31 -3.47
N ILE A 70 3.89 -2.12 -3.02
CA ILE A 70 2.89 -1.34 -3.76
C ILE A 70 3.40 -0.90 -5.13
N PRO A 71 4.60 -0.30 -5.28
CA PRO A 71 5.13 0.05 -6.59
C PRO A 71 5.38 -1.16 -7.50
N LYS A 72 5.90 -2.28 -6.95
CA LYS A 72 6.20 -3.51 -7.70
C LYS A 72 4.94 -4.05 -8.40
N TYR A 73 3.89 -4.29 -7.62
CA TYR A 73 2.68 -4.92 -8.14
C TYR A 73 1.76 -3.94 -8.89
N CYS A 74 1.72 -2.66 -8.51
CA CYS A 74 1.04 -1.65 -9.33
C CYS A 74 1.69 -1.47 -10.72
N LYS A 75 3.01 -1.71 -10.84
CA LYS A 75 3.70 -1.70 -12.15
C LYS A 75 3.38 -2.94 -12.97
N MET A 76 3.29 -4.12 -12.34
CA MET A 76 2.89 -5.36 -13.01
C MET A 76 1.42 -5.35 -13.47
N ALA A 77 0.57 -4.57 -12.80
CA ALA A 77 -0.83 -4.41 -13.16
C ALA A 77 -1.09 -3.39 -14.30
N ARG A 78 -0.07 -2.64 -14.74
CA ARG A 78 -0.15 -1.75 -15.91
C ARG A 78 0.11 -2.50 -17.20
#